data_AF-A0A933XAP3-F1
#
_entry.id   AF-A0A933XAP3-F1
#
_cell.length_a   1.000
_cell.length_b   1.000
_cell.length_c   1.000
_cell.angle_alpha   90.00
_cell.angle_beta   90.00
_cell.angle_gamma   90.00
#
_symmetry.space_group_name_H-M   'P 1'
#
loop_
_entity.id
_entity.type
_entity.pdbx_description
1 polymer ?
#
loop_
_entity_poly.entity_id
_entity_poly.type
_entity_poly.pdbx_seq_one_letter_code
_entity_poly.pdbx_strand_id
1 'polypeptide(L)'
;MTTKPPAEVNLFDADADIKKLYSAINELDEIITVPNDRNRLSFCVNLYLNNETDSVLNAIIQAQPRSTTLSYAELEKHVVKKLEEKGLT
;
A
#
# COMPACT_ATOMS: atom_id res chain seq x y z
N MET A 1 19.52 -26.62 -26.17
CA MET A 1 18.68 -25.76 -25.32
C MET A 1 19.29 -24.37 -25.32
N THR A 2 18.81 -23.44 -26.14
CA THR A 2 19.27 -22.04 -26.13
C THR A 2 18.27 -21.22 -25.32
N THR A 3 18.64 -20.84 -24.10
CA THR A 3 17.80 -19.99 -23.24
C THR A 3 17.84 -18.56 -23.79
N LYS A 4 16.68 -18.00 -24.10
CA LYS A 4 16.56 -16.57 -24.43
C LYS A 4 17.01 -15.72 -23.24
N PRO A 5 17.56 -14.51 -23.48
CA PRO A 5 17.86 -13.59 -22.40
C PRO A 5 16.59 -13.29 -21.58
N PRO A 6 16.72 -13.08 -20.27
CA PRO A 6 15.59 -12.71 -19.42
C PRO A 6 14.97 -11.41 -19.95
N ALA A 7 13.64 -11.31 -19.88
CA ALA A 7 12.94 -10.10 -20.26
C ALA A 7 13.44 -8.92 -19.42
N GLU A 8 13.59 -7.75 -20.07
CA GLU A 8 13.92 -6.52 -19.37
C GLU A 8 12.82 -6.20 -18.35
N VAL A 9 13.24 -6.01 -17.09
CA VAL A 9 12.34 -5.63 -16.01
C VAL A 9 12.09 -4.14 -16.14
N ASN A 10 10.88 -3.77 -16.55
CA ASN A 10 10.43 -2.38 -16.46
C ASN A 10 10.30 -2.01 -14.99
N LEU A 11 11.33 -1.36 -14.46
CA LEU A 11 11.27 -0.71 -13.16
C LEU A 11 10.26 0.44 -13.27
N PHE A 12 9.36 0.53 -12.30
CA PHE A 12 8.43 1.66 -12.20
C PHE A 12 9.22 2.98 -12.14
N ASP A 13 8.69 4.01 -12.79
CA ASP A 13 9.25 5.36 -12.73
C ASP A 13 9.40 5.81 -11.27
N ALA A 14 10.54 6.41 -10.92
CA ALA A 14 10.89 6.70 -9.53
C ALA A 14 9.92 7.72 -8.87
N ASP A 15 9.21 8.51 -9.69
CA ASP A 15 8.19 9.48 -9.28
C ASP A 15 6.76 8.92 -9.26
N ALA A 16 6.58 7.64 -9.56
CA ALA A 16 5.26 7.02 -9.54
C ALA A 16 4.66 7.12 -8.13
N ASP A 17 3.44 7.65 -8.05
CA ASP A 17 2.67 7.77 -6.81
C ASP A 17 2.53 6.42 -6.07
N ILE A 18 2.58 5.32 -6.82
CA ILE A 18 2.68 3.95 -6.30
C ILE A 18 3.88 3.78 -5.37
N LYS A 19 5.07 4.27 -5.73
CA LYS A 19 6.27 4.11 -4.89
C LYS A 19 6.14 4.90 -3.59
N LYS A 20 5.57 6.11 -3.66
CA LYS A 20 5.27 6.94 -2.49
C LYS A 20 4.27 6.23 -1.57
N LEU A 21 3.23 5.65 -2.14
CA LEU A 21 2.21 4.89 -1.42
C LEU A 21 2.81 3.69 -0.67
N TYR A 22 3.57 2.84 -1.37
CA TYR A 22 4.19 1.67 -0.75
C TYR A 22 5.19 2.08 0.34
N SER A 23 5.90 3.18 0.16
CA SER A 23 6.74 3.75 1.22
C SER A 23 5.91 4.20 2.43
N ALA A 24 4.79 4.89 2.21
CA ALA A 24 3.91 5.40 3.26
C ALA A 24 3.39 4.27 4.16
N ILE A 25 2.94 3.17 3.54
CA ILE A 25 2.41 2.01 4.26
C ILE A 25 3.53 1.18 4.89
N ASN A 26 4.71 1.11 4.28
CA ASN A 26 5.82 0.36 4.86
C ASN A 26 6.38 1.00 6.14
N GLU A 27 6.22 2.32 6.33
CA GLU A 27 6.50 3.03 7.58
C GLU A 27 5.52 2.68 8.72
N LEU A 28 4.46 1.90 8.46
CA LEU A 28 3.53 1.38 9.47
C LEU A 28 3.96 0.00 10.01
N ASP A 29 5.24 -0.35 9.93
CA ASP A 29 5.78 -1.64 10.38
C ASP A 29 5.63 -1.89 11.88
N GLU A 30 5.58 -0.82 12.68
CA GLU A 30 5.27 -0.90 14.12
C GLU A 30 3.81 -1.28 14.40
N ILE A 31 2.88 -0.96 13.48
CA ILE A 31 1.44 -1.22 13.62
C ILE A 31 1.03 -2.53 12.93
N ILE A 32 1.53 -2.73 11.72
CA ILE A 32 1.32 -3.90 10.88
C ILE A 32 2.68 -4.58 10.73
N THR A 33 2.99 -5.51 11.61
CA THR A 33 4.33 -6.13 11.68
C THR A 33 4.66 -6.99 10.47
N VAL A 34 3.65 -7.59 9.82
CA VAL A 34 3.87 -8.51 8.69
C VAL A 34 3.98 -7.73 7.37
N PRO A 35 5.12 -7.84 6.65
CA PRO A 35 5.30 -7.13 5.38
C PRO A 35 4.25 -7.48 4.32
N ASN A 36 3.78 -8.74 4.30
CA ASN A 36 2.75 -9.16 3.36
C ASN A 36 1.41 -8.43 3.60
N ASP A 37 1.05 -8.17 4.87
CA ASP A 37 -0.16 -7.41 5.19
C ASP A 37 -0.01 -5.95 4.78
N ARG A 38 1.18 -5.35 4.97
CA ARG A 38 1.50 -4.00 4.47
C ARG A 38 1.43 -3.91 2.94
N ASN A 39 1.94 -4.92 2.23
CA ASN A 39 1.86 -4.97 0.77
C ASN A 39 0.42 -5.12 0.27
N ARG A 40 -0.38 -5.97 0.92
CA ARG A 40 -1.81 -6.12 0.61
C ARG A 40 -2.58 -4.82 0.86
N LEU A 41 -2.30 -4.15 1.97
CA LEU A 41 -2.87 -2.84 2.26
C LEU A 41 -2.46 -1.80 1.23
N SER A 42 -1.17 -1.75 0.86
CA SER A 42 -0.67 -0.85 -0.18
C SER A 42 -1.39 -1.07 -1.50
N PHE A 43 -1.63 -2.32 -1.89
CA PHE A 43 -2.40 -2.65 -3.08
C PHE A 43 -3.85 -2.16 -2.99
N CYS A 44 -4.55 -2.42 -1.88
CA CYS A 44 -5.94 -1.98 -1.73
C CYS A 44 -6.07 -0.44 -1.67
N VAL A 45 -5.12 0.25 -1.04
CA VAL A 45 -5.10 1.72 -1.03
C VAL A 45 -4.77 2.28 -2.42
N ASN A 46 -3.99 1.57 -3.23
CA ASN A 46 -3.76 1.93 -4.63
C ASN A 46 -5.06 1.88 -5.45
N LEU A 47 -5.92 0.88 -5.19
CA LEU A 47 -7.25 0.80 -5.82
C LEU A 47 -8.10 2.02 -5.44
N TYR A 48 -8.03 2.47 -4.19
CA TYR A 48 -8.67 3.71 -3.75
C TYR A 48 -8.16 4.94 -4.52
N LEU A 49 -6.83 5.11 -4.65
CA LEU A 49 -6.25 6.23 -5.42
C LEU A 49 -6.64 6.20 -6.91
N ASN A 50 -6.87 5.00 -7.46
CA ASN A 50 -7.36 4.82 -8.83
C ASN A 50 -8.88 4.99 -8.99
N ASN A 51 -9.61 5.35 -7.92
CA ASN A 51 -11.07 5.43 -7.88
C ASN A 51 -11.79 4.08 -8.13
N GLU A 52 -11.12 2.96 -7.88
CA GLU A 52 -11.71 1.61 -7.92
C GLU A 52 -12.32 1.20 -6.56
N THR A 53 -12.14 2.01 -5.52
CA THR A 53 -12.68 1.78 -4.18
C THR A 53 -13.17 3.09 -3.57
N ASP A 54 -14.32 3.07 -2.88
CA ASP A 54 -14.99 4.29 -2.42
C ASP A 54 -14.33 4.99 -1.21
N SER A 55 -13.54 4.26 -0.41
CA SER A 55 -12.93 4.81 0.80
C SER A 55 -11.68 4.06 1.25
N VAL A 56 -10.82 4.75 2.01
CA VAL A 56 -9.65 4.16 2.68
C VAL A 56 -10.08 3.07 3.67
N LEU A 57 -11.18 3.28 4.41
CA LEU A 57 -11.73 2.25 5.29
C LEU A 57 -12.11 0.97 4.52
N ASN A 58 -12.75 1.09 3.36
CA ASN A 58 -13.09 -0.07 2.53
C ASN A 58 -11.83 -0.78 2.02
N ALA A 59 -10.80 -0.02 1.63
CA ALA A 59 -9.50 -0.58 1.26
C ALA A 59 -8.85 -1.36 2.42
N ILE A 60 -8.95 -0.86 3.65
CA ILE A 60 -8.45 -1.55 4.85
C ILE A 60 -9.25 -2.83 5.13
N ILE A 61 -10.58 -2.75 5.04
CA ILE A 61 -11.48 -3.90 5.22
C ILE A 61 -11.22 -4.97 4.17
N GLN A 62 -10.90 -4.59 2.93
CA GLN A 62 -10.56 -5.53 1.86
C GLN A 62 -9.17 -6.15 2.06
N ALA A 63 -8.21 -5.37 2.55
CA ALA A 63 -6.86 -5.84 2.85
C ALA A 63 -6.85 -6.85 4.01
N GLN A 64 -7.75 -6.71 4.99
CA GLN A 64 -7.83 -7.53 6.20
C GLN A 64 -6.45 -7.81 6.83
N PRO A 65 -5.68 -6.77 7.22
CA PRO A 65 -4.36 -6.95 7.79
C PRO A 65 -4.49 -7.61 9.18
N ARG A 66 -4.14 -8.90 9.27
CA ARG A 66 -4.32 -9.74 10.48
C ARG A 66 -3.28 -9.45 11.56
N SER A 67 -2.16 -8.86 11.16
CA SER A 67 -1.04 -8.50 12.05
C SER A 67 -1.17 -7.11 12.68
N THR A 68 -2.32 -6.46 12.49
CA THR A 68 -2.59 -5.13 13.03
C THR A 68 -2.86 -5.17 14.52
N THR A 69 -2.22 -4.28 15.29
CA THR A 69 -2.45 -4.12 16.73
C THR A 69 -3.60 -3.15 17.07
N LEU A 70 -4.04 -2.37 16.10
CA LEU A 70 -5.09 -1.35 16.19
C LEU A 70 -6.43 -1.80 15.59
N SER A 71 -7.49 -1.07 15.94
CA SER A 71 -8.79 -1.19 15.25
C SER A 71 -8.73 -0.62 13.83
N TYR A 72 -9.62 -1.07 12.94
CA TYR A 72 -9.64 -0.59 11.54
C TYR A 72 -9.88 0.92 11.42
N ALA A 73 -10.69 1.51 12.31
CA ALA A 73 -10.94 2.96 12.33
C ALA A 73 -9.71 3.77 12.79
N GLU A 74 -8.90 3.21 13.69
CA GLU A 74 -7.63 3.86 14.09
C GLU A 74 -6.58 3.71 12.99
N LEU A 75 -6.52 2.53 12.36
CA LEU A 75 -5.64 2.29 11.22
C LEU A 75 -5.93 3.28 10.08
N GLU A 76 -7.20 3.55 9.79
CA GLU A 76 -7.61 4.55 8.79
C GLU A 76 -6.98 5.92 9.05
N LYS A 77 -7.02 6.42 10.30
CA LYS A 77 -6.42 7.71 10.65
C LYS A 77 -4.92 7.74 10.40
N HIS A 78 -4.22 6.65 10.73
CA HIS A 78 -2.78 6.54 10.49
C HIS A 78 -2.44 6.46 9.00
N VAL A 79 -3.23 5.70 8.23
CA VAL A 79 -3.07 5.57 6.77
C VAL A 79 -3.33 6.90 6.08
N VAL A 80 -4.45 7.58 6.37
CA VAL A 80 -4.79 8.89 5.78
C VAL A 80 -3.70 9.91 6.07
N LYS A 81 -3.25 10.00 7.33
CA LYS A 81 -2.14 10.90 7.70
C LYS A 81 -0.87 10.60 6.90
N LYS A 82 -0.54 9.32 6.70
CA LYS A 82 0.64 8.92 5.91
C LYS A 82 0.50 9.24 4.42
N LEU A 83 -0.71 9.18 3.87
CA LEU A 83 -0.99 9.57 2.49
C LEU A 83 -0.86 11.09 2.28
N GLU A 84 -1.40 11.89 3.21
CA GLU A 84 -1.25 13.35 3.23
C GLU A 84 0.24 13.76 3.35
N GLU A 85 1.01 13.12 4.24
CA GLU A 85 2.46 13.36 4.40
C GLU A 85 3.25 13.12 3.10
N LYS A 86 2.77 12.23 2.24
CA LYS A 86 3.41 11.90 0.95
C LYS A 86 2.79 12.64 -0.24
N GLY A 87 1.77 13.48 -0.01
CA GLY A 87 1.08 14.25 -1.05
C GLY A 87 0.24 13.43 -2.02
N LEU A 88 -0.32 12.31 -1.55
CA LEU A 88 -1.16 11.40 -2.35
C LEU A 88 -2.67 11.71 -2.25
N THR A 89 -3.06 12.56 -1.31
CA THR A 89 -4.43 12.99 -1.00
C THR A 89 -4.44 14.43 -0.52
#